data_AF-A0A958A966-F1
#
_entry.id   AF-A0A958A966-F1
#
_cell.length_a   1.000
_cell.length_b   1.000
_cell.length_c   1.000
_cell.angle_alpha   90.00
_cell.angle_beta   90.00
_cell.angle_gamma   90.00
#
_symmetry.space_group_name_H-M   'P 1'
#
loop_
_entity.id
_entity.type
_entity.pdbx_description
1 polymer ?
#
loop_
_entity_poly.entity_id
_entity_poly.type
_entity_poly.pdbx_seq_one_letter_code
_entity_poly.pdbx_strand_id
1 'polypeptide(L)'
;MNKSELLQLNVIPEGKAAWLSYEQYLELKRLFEAVPLPSAEETTDNLAYLALHRFLSEIAGLQLAPDEAAIHFNAFALIRRGYKIEAITLEEYKQLRRLMAGLEQPDIDDVDLYETGGHHALYDYLTRGMGLTVQPGRGPAWHRAKVLIEKYEG
;
A
#
# COMPACT_ATOMS: atom_id res chain seq x y z
N MET A 1 -6.03 12.47 25.20
CA MET A 1 -6.77 12.35 23.92
C MET A 1 -7.89 11.32 24.08
N ASN A 2 -9.13 11.68 23.75
CA ASN A 2 -10.32 10.84 23.89
C ASN A 2 -10.65 10.08 22.59
N LYS A 3 -11.61 9.14 22.66
CA LYS A 3 -11.96 8.25 21.55
C LYS A 3 -12.57 8.98 20.35
N SER A 4 -13.28 10.09 20.58
CA SER A 4 -13.84 10.93 19.51
C SER A 4 -12.77 11.78 18.83
N GLU A 5 -11.79 12.29 19.59
CA GLU A 5 -10.62 13.01 19.05
C GLU A 5 -9.79 12.08 18.15
N LEU A 6 -9.54 10.84 18.59
CA LEU A 6 -8.87 9.81 17.78
C LEU A 6 -9.60 9.48 16.47
N LEU A 7 -10.94 9.47 16.47
CA LEU A 7 -11.73 9.23 15.26
C LEU A 7 -11.70 10.43 14.30
N GLN A 8 -11.63 11.65 14.83
CA GLN A 8 -11.45 12.86 14.00
C GLN A 8 -10.04 12.93 13.38
N LEU A 9 -9.03 12.37 14.06
CA LEU A 9 -7.69 12.22 13.52
C LEU A 9 -7.60 11.19 12.40
N ASN A 10 -8.55 10.24 12.31
CA ASN A 10 -8.57 9.21 11.29
C ASN A 10 -9.44 9.66 10.10
N VAL A 11 -8.92 10.59 9.30
CA VAL A 11 -9.70 11.24 8.23
C VAL A 11 -10.00 10.31 7.04
N ILE A 12 -9.49 9.06 7.06
CA ILE A 12 -9.62 8.11 5.96
C ILE A 12 -10.63 7.01 6.32
N PRO A 13 -11.89 7.06 5.83
CA PRO A 13 -12.91 6.07 6.17
C PRO A 13 -12.48 4.67 5.73
N GLU A 14 -12.62 3.64 6.58
CA GLU A 14 -12.38 2.23 6.23
C GLU A 14 -13.07 1.84 4.90
N GLY A 15 -12.40 1.02 4.09
CA GLY A 15 -12.96 0.54 2.81
C GLY A 15 -12.83 1.46 1.59
N LYS A 16 -12.36 2.71 1.74
CA LYS A 16 -12.04 3.57 0.58
C LYS A 16 -10.69 3.21 -0.05
N ALA A 17 -10.63 3.31 -1.38
CA ALA A 17 -9.43 3.07 -2.18
C ALA A 17 -8.30 4.04 -1.80
N ALA A 18 -7.06 3.58 -1.88
CA ALA A 18 -5.89 4.43 -1.71
C ALA A 18 -5.87 5.53 -2.80
N TRP A 19 -5.49 6.73 -2.40
CA TRP A 19 -5.42 7.97 -3.19
C TRP A 19 -4.01 8.34 -3.67
N LEU A 20 -2.98 7.58 -3.28
CA LEU A 20 -1.59 7.85 -3.64
C LEU A 20 -1.13 6.95 -4.80
N SER A 21 -0.41 7.54 -5.75
CA SER A 21 0.40 6.81 -6.73
C SER A 21 1.58 6.11 -6.05
N TYR A 22 2.26 5.22 -6.79
CA TYR A 22 3.44 4.53 -6.25
C TYR A 22 4.58 5.50 -5.87
N GLU A 23 4.86 6.49 -6.73
CA GLU A 23 5.88 7.51 -6.45
C GLU A 23 5.50 8.36 -5.23
N GLN A 24 4.24 8.73 -5.11
CA GLN A 24 3.72 9.47 -3.94
C GLN A 24 3.81 8.63 -2.66
N TYR A 25 3.56 7.32 -2.75
CA TYR A 25 3.75 6.41 -1.62
C TYR A 25 5.22 6.31 -1.18
N LEU A 26 6.16 6.18 -2.14
CA LEU A 26 7.59 6.14 -1.83
C LEU A 26 8.04 7.44 -1.16
N GLU A 27 7.56 8.58 -1.67
CA GLU A 27 7.85 9.88 -1.08
C GLU A 27 7.25 10.03 0.32
N LEU A 28 6.00 9.60 0.54
CA LEU A 28 5.38 9.57 1.86
C LEU A 28 6.21 8.73 2.85
N LYS A 29 6.66 7.55 2.43
CA LYS A 29 7.46 6.66 3.27
C LYS A 29 8.80 7.30 3.64
N ARG A 30 9.48 7.91 2.67
CA ARG A 30 10.73 8.65 2.88
C ARG A 30 10.55 9.80 3.87
N LEU A 31 9.47 10.58 3.74
CA LEU A 31 9.15 11.68 4.65
C LEU A 31 8.81 11.18 6.05
N PHE A 32 8.08 10.07 6.16
CA PHE A 32 7.72 9.45 7.43
C PHE A 32 8.93 8.88 8.19
N GLU A 33 9.88 8.26 7.50
CA GLU A 33 11.12 7.76 8.12
C GLU A 33 12.06 8.89 8.58
N ALA A 34 11.88 10.10 8.06
CA ALA A 34 12.67 11.27 8.42
C ALA A 34 12.14 12.04 9.64
N VAL A 35 10.89 11.79 10.07
CA VAL A 35 10.33 12.43 11.28
C VAL A 35 10.65 11.61 12.53
N PRO A 36 11.02 12.24 13.65
CA PRO A 36 11.16 11.55 14.93
C PRO A 36 9.78 11.12 15.46
N LEU A 37 9.76 10.14 16.36
CA LEU A 37 8.52 9.76 17.06
C LEU A 37 7.94 10.98 17.79
N PRO A 38 6.60 11.17 17.74
CA PRO A 38 5.96 12.34 18.33
C PRO A 38 6.21 12.39 19.84
N SER A 39 6.66 13.54 20.33
CA SER A 39 6.80 13.81 21.76
C SER A 39 5.53 14.48 22.29
N ALA A 40 5.28 14.40 23.60
CA ALA A 40 4.04 14.92 24.19
C ALA A 40 3.95 16.46 24.22
N GLU A 41 5.02 17.17 23.85
CA GLU A 41 5.20 18.60 24.15
C GLU A 41 5.58 19.48 22.94
N GLU A 42 5.76 18.93 21.73
CA GLU A 42 6.33 19.70 20.60
C GLU A 42 5.29 20.18 19.58
N THR A 43 5.35 21.47 19.28
CA THR A 43 4.73 22.11 18.11
C THR A 43 5.61 21.88 16.87
N THR A 44 4.98 21.79 15.69
CA THR A 44 5.55 21.43 14.38
C THR A 44 6.58 22.42 13.79
N ASP A 45 7.46 23.02 14.58
CA ASP A 45 8.57 23.85 14.07
C ASP A 45 9.70 22.98 13.49
N ASN A 46 9.60 21.66 13.65
CA ASN A 46 10.47 20.69 13.02
C ASN A 46 10.21 20.63 11.50
N LEU A 47 11.23 21.00 10.71
CA LEU A 47 11.18 21.00 9.24
C LEU A 47 10.74 19.66 8.65
N ALA A 48 11.09 18.53 9.28
CA ALA A 48 10.66 17.20 8.82
C ALA A 48 9.14 17.02 8.98
N TYR A 49 8.58 17.45 10.12
CA TYR A 49 7.15 17.41 10.37
C TYR A 49 6.39 18.37 9.44
N LEU A 50 6.94 19.54 9.14
CA LEU A 50 6.36 20.47 8.15
C LEU A 50 6.31 19.87 6.75
N ALA A 51 7.38 19.21 6.31
CA ALA A 51 7.41 18.55 5.01
C ALA A 51 6.38 17.42 4.92
N LEU A 52 6.26 16.62 5.98
CA LEU A 52 5.27 15.55 6.05
C LEU A 52 3.83 16.10 6.11
N HIS A 53 3.57 17.11 6.94
CA HIS A 53 2.27 17.80 7.01
C HIS A 53 1.84 18.37 5.67
N ARG A 54 2.78 19.02 4.96
CA ARG A 54 2.55 19.56 3.63
C ARG A 54 2.21 18.48 2.62
N PHE A 55 2.94 17.36 2.62
CA PHE A 55 2.61 16.22 1.75
C PHE A 55 1.19 15.71 2.03
N LEU A 56 0.85 15.49 3.30
CA LEU A 56 -0.48 15.00 3.68
C LEU A 56 -1.58 15.97 3.24
N SER A 57 -1.35 17.27 3.38
CA SER A 57 -2.37 18.28 3.05
C SER A 57 -2.50 18.54 1.55
N GLU A 58 -1.37 18.73 0.85
CA GLU A 58 -1.36 19.15 -0.56
C GLU A 58 -1.43 17.97 -1.54
N ILE A 59 -0.78 16.85 -1.22
CA ILE A 59 -0.72 15.67 -2.10
C ILE A 59 -1.80 14.67 -1.74
N ALA A 60 -1.92 14.31 -0.45
CA ALA A 60 -2.96 13.38 -0.01
C ALA A 60 -4.32 14.07 0.19
N GLY A 61 -4.40 15.41 0.10
CA GLY A 61 -5.66 16.15 0.19
C GLY A 61 -6.34 16.08 1.56
N LEU A 62 -5.57 15.78 2.61
CA LEU A 62 -6.07 15.68 3.97
C LEU A 62 -6.27 17.06 4.59
N GLN A 63 -7.33 17.22 5.38
CA GLN A 63 -7.47 18.36 6.28
C GLN A 63 -7.01 17.92 7.67
N LEU A 64 -5.78 18.28 8.06
CA LEU A 64 -5.21 17.92 9.35
C LEU A 64 -4.66 19.14 10.10
N ALA A 65 -4.81 19.13 11.41
CA ALA A 65 -4.14 20.08 12.28
C ALA A 65 -2.61 19.90 12.20
N PRO A 66 -1.82 20.98 12.35
CA PRO A 66 -0.36 20.91 12.43
C PRO A 66 0.07 20.41 13.82
N ASP A 67 -0.30 19.16 14.12
CA ASP A 67 -0.02 18.46 15.37
C ASP A 67 0.80 17.20 15.05
N GLU A 68 1.91 16.97 15.75
CA GLU A 68 2.84 15.88 15.43
C GLU A 68 2.17 14.51 15.53
N ALA A 69 1.35 14.29 16.57
CA ALA A 69 0.65 13.02 16.75
C ALA A 69 -0.37 12.78 15.64
N ALA A 70 -1.11 13.82 15.24
CA ALA A 70 -2.05 13.79 14.12
C ALA A 70 -1.35 13.48 12.79
N ILE A 71 -0.24 14.16 12.50
CA ILE A 71 0.56 13.98 11.29
C ILE A 71 1.10 12.55 11.23
N HIS A 72 1.74 12.10 12.32
CA HIS A 72 2.36 10.78 12.40
C HIS A 72 1.32 9.67 12.26
N PHE A 73 0.17 9.78 12.94
CA PHE A 73 -0.91 8.80 12.84
C PHE A 73 -1.48 8.70 11.43
N ASN A 74 -1.76 9.83 10.76
CA ASN A 74 -2.31 9.84 9.41
C ASN A 74 -1.32 9.31 8.37
N ALA A 75 -0.05 9.71 8.46
CA ALA A 75 1.01 9.18 7.59
C ALA A 75 1.14 7.66 7.76
N PHE A 76 1.16 7.17 8.99
CA PHE A 76 1.20 5.73 9.25
C PHE A 76 -0.05 5.00 8.71
N ALA A 77 -1.24 5.57 8.90
CA ALA A 77 -2.48 5.00 8.39
C ALA A 77 -2.50 4.91 6.86
N LEU A 78 -1.95 5.91 6.17
CA LEU A 78 -1.76 5.92 4.72
C LEU A 78 -0.78 4.85 4.25
N ILE A 79 0.39 4.77 4.87
CA ILE A 79 1.42 3.78 4.56
C ILE A 79 0.85 2.37 4.75
N ARG A 80 0.14 2.12 5.86
CA ARG A 80 -0.45 0.82 6.19
C ARG A 80 -1.54 0.40 5.20
N ARG A 81 -2.26 1.35 4.59
CA ARG A 81 -3.26 1.08 3.55
C ARG A 81 -2.64 0.69 2.22
N GLY A 82 -1.36 0.96 2.01
CA GLY A 82 -0.68 0.73 0.75
C GLY A 82 -1.03 1.78 -0.31
N TYR A 83 -0.33 1.71 -1.42
CA TYR A 83 -0.60 2.49 -2.63
C TYR A 83 -1.81 1.92 -3.40
N LYS A 84 -2.41 2.73 -4.28
CA LYS A 84 -3.33 2.21 -5.30
C LYS A 84 -2.52 1.88 -6.54
N ILE A 85 -1.83 0.75 -6.56
CA ILE A 85 -1.23 0.25 -7.80
C ILE A 85 -2.37 -0.35 -8.61
N GLU A 86 -2.85 0.46 -9.53
CA GLU A 86 -3.41 -0.06 -10.77
C GLU A 86 -2.41 0.05 -11.93
N ALA A 87 -1.26 0.70 -11.74
CA ALA A 87 -0.15 0.74 -12.69
C ALA A 87 1.08 0.07 -12.04
N ILE A 88 1.45 -1.10 -12.54
CA ILE A 88 2.66 -1.81 -12.13
C ILE A 88 3.88 -1.19 -12.80
N THR A 89 5.04 -1.24 -12.15
CA THR A 89 6.32 -0.86 -12.75
C THR A 89 6.78 -1.90 -13.77
N LEU A 90 7.75 -1.56 -14.63
CA LEU A 90 8.36 -2.51 -15.58
C LEU A 90 8.95 -3.74 -14.88
N GLU A 91 9.58 -3.55 -13.70
CA GLU A 91 10.17 -4.66 -12.94
C GLU A 91 9.10 -5.56 -12.31
N GLU A 92 8.02 -4.98 -11.78
CA GLU A 92 6.86 -5.75 -11.30
C GLU A 92 6.18 -6.50 -12.44
N TYR A 93 6.01 -5.88 -13.62
CA TYR A 93 5.50 -6.54 -14.82
C TYR A 93 6.34 -7.76 -15.20
N LYS A 94 7.68 -7.61 -15.29
CA LYS A 94 8.59 -8.72 -15.60
C LYS A 94 8.48 -9.84 -14.55
N GLN A 95 8.41 -9.48 -13.28
CA GLN A 95 8.32 -10.44 -12.19
C GLN A 95 6.99 -11.19 -12.19
N LEU A 96 5.86 -10.50 -12.43
CA LEU A 96 4.55 -11.12 -12.59
C LEU A 96 4.52 -12.09 -13.78
N ARG A 97 5.05 -11.68 -14.95
CA ARG A 97 5.17 -12.57 -16.13
C ARG A 97 5.98 -13.82 -15.82
N ARG A 98 7.09 -13.68 -15.09
CA ARG A 98 7.93 -14.82 -14.65
C ARG A 98 7.19 -15.74 -13.69
N LEU A 99 6.49 -15.19 -12.71
CA LEU A 99 5.75 -15.96 -11.71
C LEU A 99 4.52 -16.65 -12.29
N MET A 100 3.87 -16.04 -13.28
CA MET A 100 2.72 -16.61 -13.98
C MET A 100 3.09 -17.67 -15.02
N ALA A 101 4.35 -17.72 -15.46
CA ALA A 101 4.81 -18.68 -16.45
C ALA A 101 4.62 -20.12 -15.94
N GLY A 102 3.84 -20.92 -16.66
CA GLY A 102 3.55 -22.32 -16.32
C GLY A 102 2.38 -22.53 -15.34
N LEU A 103 1.75 -21.45 -14.84
CA LEU A 103 0.61 -21.54 -13.92
C LEU A 103 -0.75 -21.75 -14.62
N GLU A 104 -0.76 -21.76 -15.95
CA GLU A 104 -1.96 -21.86 -16.80
C GLU A 104 -2.47 -23.30 -16.98
N GLN A 105 -1.83 -24.30 -16.37
CA GLN A 105 -2.19 -25.72 -16.60
C GLN A 105 -3.57 -26.07 -16.00
N PRO A 106 -4.55 -26.50 -16.81
CA PRO A 106 -5.95 -26.63 -16.39
C PRO A 106 -6.21 -27.72 -15.33
N ASP A 107 -5.30 -28.68 -15.15
CA ASP A 107 -5.59 -29.94 -14.42
C ASP A 107 -4.89 -30.11 -13.05
N ILE A 108 -4.45 -29.03 -12.39
CA ILE A 108 -3.85 -29.13 -11.04
C ILE A 108 -4.93 -28.88 -9.98
N ASP A 109 -5.11 -29.85 -9.08
CA ASP A 109 -6.09 -29.86 -7.99
C ASP A 109 -5.83 -28.75 -6.94
N ASP A 110 -6.89 -28.25 -6.29
CA ASP A 110 -6.86 -27.20 -5.25
C ASP A 110 -6.10 -27.60 -3.98
N VAL A 111 -5.82 -28.90 -3.81
CA VAL A 111 -5.02 -29.46 -2.71
C VAL A 111 -3.52 -29.49 -3.03
N ASP A 112 -3.15 -29.87 -4.26
CA ASP A 112 -1.75 -29.77 -4.76
C ASP A 112 -1.28 -28.30 -4.78
N LEU A 113 -2.23 -27.37 -4.76
CA LEU A 113 -2.10 -25.93 -4.83
C LEU A 113 -1.46 -25.25 -3.61
N TYR A 114 -1.44 -25.92 -2.46
CA TYR A 114 -0.62 -25.48 -1.32
C TYR A 114 0.84 -25.95 -1.46
N GLU A 115 1.08 -27.01 -2.23
CA GLU A 115 2.38 -27.70 -2.34
C GLU A 115 3.19 -27.28 -3.59
N THR A 116 2.53 -26.94 -4.69
CA THR A 116 3.20 -26.44 -5.91
C THR A 116 3.60 -24.98 -5.73
N GLY A 117 4.80 -24.73 -5.22
CA GLY A 117 5.30 -23.42 -4.76
C GLY A 117 5.22 -22.22 -5.72
N GLY A 118 4.88 -22.41 -7.01
CA GLY A 118 4.72 -21.32 -7.99
C GLY A 118 3.55 -20.38 -7.69
N HIS A 119 2.38 -20.91 -7.33
CA HIS A 119 1.21 -20.08 -7.00
C HIS A 119 1.35 -19.42 -5.63
N HIS A 120 1.98 -20.09 -4.68
CA HIS A 120 2.33 -19.51 -3.40
C HIS A 120 3.29 -18.34 -3.59
N ALA A 121 4.31 -18.49 -4.44
CA ALA A 121 5.23 -17.40 -4.78
C ALA A 121 4.51 -16.22 -5.47
N LEU A 122 3.56 -16.49 -6.36
CA LEU A 122 2.73 -15.44 -6.96
C LEU A 122 1.87 -14.72 -5.93
N TYR A 123 1.18 -15.46 -5.06
CA TYR A 123 0.36 -14.90 -4.00
C TYR A 123 1.19 -14.08 -3.00
N ASP A 124 2.32 -14.62 -2.53
CA ASP A 124 3.24 -13.92 -1.64
C ASP A 124 3.83 -12.68 -2.31
N TYR A 125 4.17 -12.76 -3.59
CA TYR A 125 4.66 -11.59 -4.31
C TYR A 125 3.58 -10.51 -4.43
N LEU A 126 2.35 -10.87 -4.78
CA LEU A 126 1.23 -9.92 -4.85
C LEU A 126 0.91 -9.31 -3.48
N THR A 127 0.87 -10.12 -2.42
CA THR A 127 0.41 -9.67 -1.09
C THR A 127 1.51 -9.05 -0.25
N ARG A 128 2.68 -9.70 -0.17
CA ARG A 128 3.82 -9.24 0.65
C ARG A 128 4.78 -8.37 -0.15
N GLY A 129 5.03 -8.71 -1.42
CA GLY A 129 5.92 -7.94 -2.30
C GLY A 129 5.28 -6.63 -2.76
N MET A 130 4.04 -6.69 -3.26
CA MET A 130 3.30 -5.56 -3.82
C MET A 130 2.23 -4.98 -2.87
N GLY A 131 2.06 -5.56 -1.68
CA GLY A 131 1.09 -5.04 -0.70
C GLY A 131 -0.39 -5.15 -1.12
N LEU A 132 -0.71 -5.96 -2.13
CA LEU A 132 -2.07 -6.06 -2.67
C LEU A 132 -2.95 -6.95 -1.80
N THR A 133 -4.22 -6.57 -1.67
CA THR A 133 -5.22 -7.48 -1.09
C THR A 133 -5.67 -8.47 -2.15
N VAL A 134 -5.36 -9.75 -1.95
CA VAL A 134 -5.73 -10.85 -2.84
C VAL A 134 -6.38 -11.93 -2.00
N GLN A 135 -7.52 -12.46 -2.44
CA GLN A 135 -8.11 -13.62 -1.76
C GLN A 135 -7.18 -14.83 -1.92
N PRO A 136 -6.98 -15.64 -0.88
CA PRO A 136 -6.18 -16.85 -0.99
C PRO A 136 -6.81 -17.81 -2.00
N GLY A 137 -5.98 -18.41 -2.85
CA GLY A 137 -6.39 -19.36 -3.88
C GLY A 137 -5.81 -19.06 -5.26
N ARG A 138 -5.77 -20.09 -6.11
CA ARG A 138 -5.23 -20.04 -7.48
C ARG A 138 -5.88 -18.99 -8.35
N GLY A 139 -7.19 -19.15 -8.53
CA GLY A 139 -7.98 -18.32 -9.42
C GLY A 139 -7.86 -16.85 -9.06
N PRO A 140 -8.07 -16.46 -7.78
CA PRO A 140 -7.92 -15.08 -7.35
C PRO A 140 -6.53 -14.47 -7.60
N ALA A 141 -5.45 -15.17 -7.24
CA ALA A 141 -4.08 -14.65 -7.43
C ALA A 141 -3.69 -14.53 -8.90
N TRP A 142 -3.97 -15.57 -9.70
CA TRP A 142 -3.68 -15.56 -11.13
C TRP A 142 -4.54 -14.52 -11.87
N HIS A 143 -5.84 -14.45 -11.59
CA HIS A 143 -6.73 -13.47 -12.22
C HIS A 143 -6.32 -12.05 -11.86
N ARG A 144 -5.93 -11.81 -10.60
CA ARG A 144 -5.43 -10.51 -10.17
C ARG A 144 -4.15 -10.12 -10.92
N ALA A 145 -3.18 -11.03 -11.01
CA ALA A 145 -1.93 -10.78 -11.73
C ALA A 145 -2.17 -10.54 -13.22
N LYS A 146 -3.08 -11.31 -13.84
CA LYS A 146 -3.50 -11.13 -15.24
C LYS A 146 -4.06 -9.73 -15.51
N VAL A 147 -4.99 -9.26 -14.67
CA VAL A 147 -5.57 -7.91 -14.80
C VAL A 147 -4.50 -6.82 -14.74
N LEU A 148 -3.49 -6.98 -13.88
CA LEU A 148 -2.38 -6.02 -13.76
C LEU A 148 -1.48 -6.01 -15.00
N ILE A 149 -1.19 -7.18 -15.57
CA ILE A 149 -0.42 -7.33 -16.81
C ILE A 149 -1.17 -6.72 -18.00
N GLU A 150 -2.44 -7.08 -18.19
CA GLU A 150 -3.27 -6.58 -19.30
C GLU A 150 -3.40 -5.05 -19.25
N LYS A 151 -3.49 -4.48 -18.04
CA LYS A 151 -3.53 -3.03 -17.85
C LYS A 151 -2.19 -2.33 -18.10
N TYR A 152 -1.07 -3.03 -17.99
CA TYR A 152 0.25 -2.50 -18.34
C TYR A 152 0.53 -2.57 -19.86
N GLU A 153 -0.03 -3.58 -20.53
CA GLU A 153 0.17 -3.82 -21.97
C GLU A 153 -0.77 -2.99 -22.88
N GLY A 154 -1.90 -2.50 -22.33
CA GLY A 154 -2.89 -1.66 -23.03
C GLY A 154 -2.70 -0.17 -22.82
#